data_AF-A0A972TR55-F1
#
_entry.id   AF-A0A972TR55-F1
#
_cell.length_a   1.000
_cell.length_b   1.000
_cell.length_c   1.000
_cell.angle_alpha   90.00
_cell.angle_beta   90.00
_cell.angle_gamma   90.00
#
_symmetry.space_group_name_H-M   'P 1'
#
loop_
_entity.id
_entity.type
_entity.pdbx_description
1 polymer ?
#
loop_
_entity_poly.entity_id
_entity_poly.type
_entity_poly.pdbx_seq_one_letter_code
_entity_poly.pdbx_strand_id
1 'polypeptide(L)'
;MTTRDSHMKGKICMVTGATSGIGLATAKELAGQGATVILTARNPEKGESTVDRIQRETGNSSVEFMLADLSIQAQIRDLAREFQNRYSRLDVLVNNAGAIFLKRQLSAEGVEFTFATNYINYFLLTNLLLDTLKASAPSRIVNVSSDMQKNAKIDFDDLQAERKYSSFGAYGQSKLAIILFTYELARRLEGTQVTVNAVHPGFAASNIGKNNGWLGKIVVPMLKPFAMSPAKAAETSIYLASSPEVEGTTGKYFMKKSKSVPSSPITYDEAAAQRLWEISTQMTGI
;
A
#
# COMPACT_ATOMS: atom_id res chain seq x y z
N MET A 1 1.95 31.91 -1.60
CA MET A 1 0.96 30.82 -1.78
C MET A 1 1.05 30.38 -3.23
N THR A 2 1.77 29.30 -3.53
CA THR A 2 1.67 28.65 -4.84
C THR A 2 0.28 28.02 -4.92
N THR A 3 -0.51 28.41 -5.92
CA THR A 3 -1.76 27.73 -6.28
C THR A 3 -1.43 26.25 -6.50
N ARG A 4 -1.84 25.39 -5.57
CA ARG A 4 -1.75 23.94 -5.79
C ARG A 4 -2.73 23.60 -6.90
N ASP A 5 -2.24 23.01 -7.98
CA ASP A 5 -3.08 22.55 -9.08
C ASP A 5 -4.13 21.57 -8.54
N SER A 6 -5.39 21.82 -8.88
CA SER A 6 -6.55 21.08 -8.35
C SER A 6 -6.96 19.91 -9.25
N HIS A 7 -5.99 19.26 -9.89
CA HIS A 7 -6.25 18.24 -10.91
C HIS A 7 -6.91 16.97 -10.38
N MET A 8 -6.92 16.75 -9.06
CA MET A 8 -7.62 15.61 -8.44
C MET A 8 -9.02 15.99 -7.92
N LYS A 9 -9.54 17.18 -8.24
CA LYS A 9 -10.89 17.58 -7.85
C LYS A 9 -11.94 16.60 -8.37
N GLY A 10 -12.83 16.16 -7.49
CA GLY A 10 -13.88 15.19 -7.80
C GLY A 10 -13.41 13.73 -7.85
N LYS A 11 -12.12 13.47 -7.57
CA LYS A 11 -11.57 12.12 -7.44
C LYS A 11 -11.64 11.64 -6.00
N ILE A 12 -12.00 10.37 -5.80
CA ILE A 12 -12.03 9.71 -4.50
C ILE A 12 -10.82 8.79 -4.39
N CYS A 13 -10.00 9.04 -3.36
CA CYS A 13 -8.74 8.34 -3.13
C CYS A 13 -8.76 7.66 -1.76
N MET A 14 -8.42 6.37 -1.71
CA MET A 14 -8.16 5.66 -0.45
C MET A 14 -6.64 5.48 -0.27
N VAL A 15 -6.11 5.84 0.89
CA VAL A 15 -4.67 5.64 1.23
C VAL A 15 -4.54 4.82 2.50
N THR A 16 -3.97 3.62 2.39
CA THR A 16 -3.78 2.75 3.56
C THR A 16 -2.52 3.12 4.35
N GLY A 17 -2.57 2.98 5.67
CA GLY A 17 -1.42 3.30 6.53
C GLY A 17 -1.04 4.79 6.51
N ALA A 18 -2.03 5.67 6.32
CA ALA A 18 -1.82 7.10 6.08
C ALA A 18 -1.64 7.95 7.34
N THR A 19 -1.60 7.35 8.53
CA THR A 19 -1.42 8.10 9.80
C THR A 19 0.04 8.47 10.11
N SER A 20 1.00 8.10 9.25
CA SER A 20 2.40 8.56 9.37
C SER A 20 3.21 8.32 8.09
N GLY A 21 4.41 8.89 8.03
CA GLY A 21 5.40 8.56 7.01
C GLY A 21 4.91 8.84 5.58
N ILE A 22 5.15 7.89 4.68
CA ILE A 22 4.91 8.01 3.24
C ILE A 22 3.40 8.11 2.94
N GLY A 23 2.58 7.27 3.58
CA GLY A 23 1.12 7.32 3.40
C GLY A 23 0.54 8.67 3.78
N LEU A 24 1.01 9.26 4.88
CA LEU A 24 0.58 10.59 5.32
C LEU A 24 0.99 11.69 4.33
N ALA A 25 2.22 11.66 3.84
CA ALA A 25 2.67 12.60 2.82
C ALA A 25 1.87 12.44 1.52
N THR A 26 1.57 11.20 1.12
CA THR A 26 0.76 10.89 -0.07
C THR A 26 -0.66 11.42 0.09
N ALA A 27 -1.33 11.09 1.19
CA ALA A 27 -2.70 11.53 1.48
C ALA A 27 -2.81 13.06 1.54
N LYS A 28 -1.86 13.72 2.20
CA LYS A 28 -1.79 15.18 2.29
C LYS A 28 -1.66 15.81 0.91
N GLU A 29 -0.80 15.28 0.05
CA GLU A 29 -0.58 15.84 -1.28
C GLU A 29 -1.80 15.63 -2.18
N LEU A 30 -2.42 14.44 -2.16
CA LEU A 30 -3.68 14.19 -2.89
C LEU A 30 -4.82 15.11 -2.42
N ALA A 31 -4.94 15.34 -1.11
CA ALA A 31 -5.89 16.30 -0.56
C ALA A 31 -5.57 17.73 -0.99
N GLY A 32 -4.28 18.10 -1.03
CA GLY A 32 -3.80 19.39 -1.53
C GLY A 32 -4.09 19.61 -3.03
N GLN A 33 -4.23 18.54 -3.79
CA GLN A 33 -4.63 18.52 -5.21
C GLN A 33 -6.16 18.49 -5.40
N GLY A 34 -6.93 18.55 -4.31
CA GLY A 34 -8.39 18.66 -4.33
C GLY A 34 -9.17 17.34 -4.29
N ALA A 35 -8.50 16.20 -4.08
CA ALA A 35 -9.17 14.91 -3.94
C ALA A 35 -10.02 14.82 -2.67
N THR A 36 -11.07 13.99 -2.71
CA THR A 36 -11.63 13.41 -1.49
C THR A 36 -10.71 12.29 -1.02
N VAL A 37 -10.17 12.37 0.20
CA VAL A 37 -9.18 11.40 0.69
C VAL A 37 -9.69 10.64 1.90
N ILE A 38 -9.79 9.31 1.77
CA ILE A 38 -10.16 8.37 2.82
C ILE A 38 -8.87 7.71 3.32
N LEU A 39 -8.53 7.96 4.57
CA LEU A 39 -7.40 7.33 5.25
C LEU A 39 -7.86 6.02 5.91
N THR A 40 -7.00 5.01 5.95
CA THR A 40 -7.19 3.92 6.93
C THR A 40 -6.35 4.18 8.18
N ALA A 41 -6.96 3.97 9.34
CA ALA A 41 -6.31 4.07 10.64
C ALA A 41 -6.76 2.93 11.54
N ARG A 42 -5.85 2.41 12.38
CA ARG A 42 -6.17 1.38 13.38
C ARG A 42 -6.43 1.92 14.79
N ASN A 43 -6.19 3.22 14.99
CA ASN A 43 -6.39 3.91 16.25
C ASN A 43 -7.24 5.17 15.96
N PRO A 44 -8.42 5.33 16.59
CA PRO A 44 -9.35 6.42 16.30
C PRO A 44 -8.72 7.81 16.51
N GLU A 45 -8.11 8.05 17.67
CA GLU A 45 -7.50 9.33 18.05
C GLU A 45 -6.42 9.78 17.05
N LYS A 46 -5.61 8.83 16.59
CA LYS A 46 -4.58 9.06 15.58
C LYS A 46 -5.19 9.30 14.20
N GLY A 47 -6.31 8.64 13.89
CA GLY A 47 -7.11 8.87 12.68
C GLY A 47 -7.62 10.30 12.63
N GLU A 48 -8.38 10.69 13.65
CA GLU A 48 -8.97 12.03 13.83
C GLU A 48 -7.90 13.13 13.76
N SER A 49 -6.86 13.02 14.59
CA SER A 49 -5.77 14.01 14.59
C SER A 49 -5.02 14.09 13.25
N THR A 50 -4.95 12.99 12.48
CA THR A 50 -4.37 13.01 11.14
C THR A 50 -5.27 13.74 10.16
N VAL A 51 -6.59 13.48 10.19
CA VAL A 51 -7.58 14.16 9.36
C VAL A 51 -7.53 15.67 9.61
N ASP A 52 -7.67 16.11 10.87
CA ASP A 52 -7.64 17.52 11.23
C ASP A 52 -6.37 18.22 10.75
N ARG A 53 -5.23 17.51 10.84
CA ARG A 53 -3.96 18.03 10.39
C ARG A 53 -3.92 18.22 8.88
N ILE A 54 -4.37 17.23 8.10
CA ILE A 54 -4.40 17.33 6.64
C ILE A 54 -5.38 18.44 6.22
N GLN A 55 -6.58 18.47 6.78
CA GLN A 55 -7.58 19.50 6.45
C GLN A 55 -7.02 20.91 6.71
N ARG A 56 -6.37 21.14 7.85
CA ARG A 56 -5.74 22.43 8.18
C ARG A 56 -4.58 22.81 7.25
N GLU A 57 -3.72 21.85 6.92
CA GLU A 57 -2.53 22.10 6.08
C GLU A 57 -2.85 22.24 4.57
N THR A 58 -4.02 21.76 4.15
CA THR A 58 -4.44 21.76 2.74
C THR A 58 -5.58 22.71 2.45
N GLY A 59 -6.38 23.09 3.46
CA GLY A 59 -7.64 23.80 3.27
C GLY A 59 -8.76 22.94 2.69
N ASN A 60 -8.52 21.64 2.48
CA ASN A 60 -9.49 20.71 1.92
C ASN A 60 -10.22 19.98 3.06
N SER A 61 -11.52 20.25 3.22
CA SER A 61 -12.38 19.58 4.21
C SER A 61 -12.82 18.18 3.80
N SER A 62 -12.59 17.76 2.56
CA SER A 62 -12.96 16.44 2.04
C SER A 62 -11.91 15.37 2.39
N VAL A 63 -11.53 15.31 3.66
CA VAL A 63 -10.58 14.32 4.18
C VAL A 63 -11.22 13.67 5.39
N GLU A 64 -11.17 12.35 5.44
CA GLU A 64 -11.72 11.56 6.54
C GLU A 64 -10.93 10.27 6.73
N PHE A 65 -11.29 9.48 7.74
CA PHE A 65 -10.71 8.16 7.93
C PHE A 65 -11.78 7.09 8.18
N MET A 66 -11.42 5.86 7.87
CA MET A 66 -12.15 4.65 8.25
C MET A 66 -11.27 3.82 9.20
N LEU A 67 -11.89 3.29 10.25
CA LEU A 67 -11.20 2.54 11.29
C LEU A 67 -11.04 1.08 10.84
N ALA A 68 -9.80 0.63 10.68
CA ALA A 68 -9.49 -0.77 10.40
C ALA A 68 -8.05 -1.12 10.79
N ASP A 69 -7.88 -2.25 11.47
CA ASP A 69 -6.61 -2.95 11.55
C ASP A 69 -6.44 -3.86 10.33
N LEU A 70 -5.57 -3.45 9.41
CA LEU A 70 -5.29 -4.18 8.18
C LEU A 70 -4.49 -5.48 8.39
N SER A 71 -4.17 -5.84 9.63
CA SER A 71 -3.69 -7.20 9.94
C SER A 71 -4.82 -8.21 10.18
N ILE A 72 -6.08 -7.76 10.24
CA ILE A 72 -7.26 -8.57 10.54
C ILE A 72 -8.21 -8.56 9.34
N GLN A 73 -8.42 -9.72 8.71
CA GLN A 73 -9.16 -9.83 7.46
C GLN A 73 -10.64 -9.46 7.62
N ALA A 74 -11.25 -9.78 8.77
CA ALA A 74 -12.63 -9.37 9.06
C ALA A 74 -12.79 -7.84 9.01
N GLN A 75 -11.85 -7.09 9.60
CA GLN A 75 -11.90 -5.62 9.57
C GLN A 75 -11.61 -5.04 8.18
N ILE A 76 -10.84 -5.74 7.33
CA ILE A 76 -10.67 -5.35 5.92
C ILE A 76 -11.98 -5.50 5.15
N ARG A 77 -12.75 -6.56 5.42
CA ARG A 77 -14.08 -6.75 4.83
C ARG A 77 -15.05 -5.69 5.33
N ASP A 78 -14.99 -5.35 6.61
CA ASP A 78 -15.84 -4.30 7.19
C ASP A 78 -15.51 -2.93 6.59
N LEU A 79 -14.22 -2.60 6.44
CA LEU A 79 -13.73 -1.41 5.76
C LEU A 79 -14.25 -1.32 4.32
N ALA A 80 -14.16 -2.40 3.54
CA ALA A 80 -14.63 -2.40 2.15
C ALA A 80 -16.15 -2.18 2.07
N ARG A 81 -16.93 -2.82 2.95
CA ARG A 81 -18.39 -2.61 3.03
C ARG A 81 -18.73 -1.19 3.47
N GLU A 82 -18.06 -0.65 4.48
CA GLU A 82 -18.24 0.73 4.91
C GLU A 82 -17.97 1.71 3.76
N PHE A 83 -16.87 1.50 3.04
CA PHE A 83 -16.54 2.30 1.86
C PHE A 83 -17.64 2.25 0.80
N GLN A 84 -18.09 1.05 0.42
CA GLN A 84 -19.11 0.86 -0.61
C GLN A 84 -20.49 1.39 -0.22
N ASN A 85 -20.80 1.42 1.09
CA ASN A 85 -22.04 2.03 1.59
C ASN A 85 -22.04 3.56 1.49
N ARG A 86 -20.86 4.18 1.51
CA ARG A 86 -20.69 5.65 1.56
C ARG A 86 -20.30 6.24 0.21
N TYR A 87 -19.60 5.45 -0.61
CA TYR A 87 -19.02 5.87 -1.88
C TYR A 87 -19.31 4.84 -2.97
N SER A 88 -19.89 5.31 -4.07
CA SER A 88 -20.09 4.53 -5.28
C SER A 88 -18.88 4.53 -6.21
N ARG A 89 -17.83 5.29 -5.86
CA ARG A 89 -16.65 5.55 -6.69
C ARG A 89 -15.36 5.44 -5.89
N LEU A 90 -14.33 4.85 -6.50
CA LEU A 90 -12.94 4.86 -6.05
C LEU A 90 -12.03 5.07 -7.26
N ASP A 91 -11.45 6.26 -7.40
CA ASP A 91 -10.56 6.57 -8.53
C ASP A 91 -9.12 6.14 -8.27
N VAL A 92 -8.67 6.15 -7.01
CA VAL A 92 -7.30 5.78 -6.64
C VAL A 92 -7.27 4.97 -5.35
N LEU A 93 -6.69 3.77 -5.39
CA LEU A 93 -6.32 2.99 -4.22
C LEU A 93 -4.79 3.00 -4.05
N VAL A 94 -4.29 3.63 -2.99
CA VAL A 94 -2.88 3.56 -2.60
C VAL A 94 -2.72 2.58 -1.46
N ASN A 95 -2.31 1.37 -1.79
CA ASN A 95 -1.91 0.36 -0.82
C ASN A 95 -0.50 0.69 -0.31
N ASN A 96 -0.43 1.34 0.85
CA ASN A 96 0.82 1.80 1.48
C ASN A 96 1.12 1.16 2.85
N ALA A 97 0.11 0.61 3.53
CA ALA A 97 0.30 0.02 4.85
C ALA A 97 1.40 -1.06 4.88
N GLY A 98 2.28 -0.98 5.87
CA GLY A 98 3.28 -2.01 6.07
C GLY A 98 4.12 -1.81 7.32
N ALA A 99 4.66 -2.92 7.81
CA ALA A 99 5.47 -2.97 9.02
C ALA A 99 6.52 -4.10 8.95
N ILE A 100 7.50 -4.03 9.85
CA ILE A 100 8.45 -5.11 10.12
C ILE A 100 8.20 -5.57 11.55
N PHE A 101 8.15 -6.88 11.74
CA PHE A 101 8.03 -7.51 13.05
C PHE A 101 9.33 -8.26 13.34
N LEU A 102 9.90 -8.08 14.54
CA LEU A 102 11.18 -8.72 14.89
C LEU A 102 11.03 -10.17 15.32
N LYS A 103 9.80 -10.60 15.64
CA LYS A 103 9.47 -11.96 16.05
C LYS A 103 8.35 -12.48 15.17
N ARG A 104 8.37 -13.78 14.88
CA ARG A 104 7.25 -14.47 14.24
C ARG A 104 6.03 -14.39 15.15
N GLN A 105 4.91 -14.04 14.57
CA GLN A 105 3.59 -14.05 15.19
C GLN A 105 2.57 -14.30 14.10
N LEU A 106 1.36 -14.66 14.49
CA LEU A 106 0.26 -14.95 13.57
C LEU A 106 -0.85 -13.90 13.71
N SER A 107 -1.56 -13.61 12.63
CA SER A 107 -2.83 -12.88 12.67
C SER A 107 -3.93 -13.74 13.28
N ALA A 108 -5.11 -13.17 13.49
CA ALA A 108 -6.28 -13.91 13.98
C ALA A 108 -6.65 -15.09 13.07
N GLU A 109 -6.37 -14.98 11.78
CA GLU A 109 -6.62 -15.99 10.74
C GLU A 109 -5.45 -16.97 10.56
N GLY A 110 -4.43 -16.92 11.43
CA GLY A 110 -3.30 -17.84 11.38
C GLY A 110 -2.25 -17.51 10.30
N VAL A 111 -2.27 -16.33 9.69
CA VAL A 111 -1.28 -15.90 8.69
C VAL A 111 -0.05 -15.29 9.37
N GLU A 112 1.17 -15.54 8.87
CA GLU A 112 2.36 -14.86 9.38
C GLU A 112 2.16 -13.33 9.34
N PHE A 113 2.36 -12.67 10.47
CA PHE A 113 1.83 -11.32 10.68
C PHE A 113 2.44 -10.25 9.76
N THR A 114 3.70 -10.41 9.33
CA THR A 114 4.33 -9.53 8.33
C THR A 114 3.68 -9.71 6.97
N PHE A 115 3.47 -10.97 6.54
CA PHE A 115 2.79 -11.33 5.31
C PHE A 115 1.33 -10.87 5.31
N ALA A 116 0.62 -11.04 6.43
CA ALA A 116 -0.72 -10.52 6.64
C ALA A 116 -0.79 -8.99 6.45
N THR A 117 0.03 -8.28 7.23
CA THR A 117 0.03 -6.81 7.32
C THR A 117 0.58 -6.12 6.07
N ASN A 118 1.45 -6.77 5.30
CA ASN A 118 2.11 -6.13 4.15
C ASN A 118 1.56 -6.58 2.80
N TYR A 119 1.05 -7.81 2.70
CA TYR A 119 0.68 -8.42 1.42
C TYR A 119 -0.79 -8.87 1.38
N ILE A 120 -1.22 -9.74 2.30
CA ILE A 120 -2.59 -10.29 2.26
C ILE A 120 -3.63 -9.19 2.35
N ASN A 121 -3.39 -8.15 3.15
CA ASN A 121 -4.30 -7.01 3.18
C ASN A 121 -4.43 -6.26 1.86
N TYR A 122 -3.34 -6.15 1.08
CA TYR A 122 -3.38 -5.52 -0.25
C TYR A 122 -4.21 -6.38 -1.19
N PHE A 123 -3.95 -7.69 -1.18
CA PHE A 123 -4.66 -8.66 -2.00
C PHE A 123 -6.17 -8.63 -1.68
N LEU A 124 -6.54 -8.76 -0.41
CA LEU A 124 -7.93 -8.80 0.02
C LEU A 124 -8.66 -7.48 -0.24
N LEU A 125 -8.12 -6.35 0.24
CA LEU A 125 -8.79 -5.05 0.08
C LEU A 125 -8.98 -4.68 -1.39
N THR A 126 -7.95 -4.92 -2.22
CA THR A 126 -8.01 -4.61 -3.65
C THR A 126 -9.08 -5.45 -4.34
N ASN A 127 -9.16 -6.75 -4.06
CA ASN A 127 -10.17 -7.61 -4.67
C ASN A 127 -11.60 -7.26 -4.19
N LEU A 128 -11.79 -6.92 -2.92
CA LEU A 128 -13.10 -6.50 -2.40
C LEU A 128 -13.61 -5.19 -3.02
N LEU A 129 -12.70 -4.29 -3.38
CA LEU A 129 -13.02 -2.99 -3.99
C LEU A 129 -12.90 -3.01 -5.52
N LEU A 130 -12.61 -4.16 -6.12
CA LEU A 130 -12.24 -4.26 -7.53
C LEU A 130 -13.37 -3.84 -8.47
N ASP A 131 -14.60 -4.23 -8.17
CA ASP A 131 -15.76 -3.85 -8.98
C ASP A 131 -16.06 -2.36 -8.88
N THR A 132 -15.86 -1.76 -7.70
CA THR A 132 -15.96 -0.30 -7.51
C THR A 132 -14.87 0.43 -8.30
N LEU A 133 -13.64 -0.08 -8.31
CA LEU A 133 -12.53 0.46 -9.12
C LEU A 133 -12.83 0.37 -10.62
N LYS A 134 -13.39 -0.76 -11.10
CA LYS A 134 -13.79 -0.94 -12.50
C LYS A 134 -14.93 0.00 -12.89
N ALA A 135 -15.95 0.14 -12.04
CA ALA A 135 -17.05 1.08 -12.27
C ALA A 135 -16.60 2.55 -12.25
N SER A 136 -15.45 2.83 -11.64
CA SER A 136 -14.84 4.16 -11.56
C SER A 136 -13.83 4.44 -12.66
N ALA A 137 -13.65 3.51 -13.60
CA ALA A 137 -12.64 3.61 -14.64
C ALA A 137 -12.73 4.93 -15.44
N PRO A 138 -11.60 5.55 -15.83
CA PRO A 138 -10.24 5.12 -15.52
C PRO A 138 -9.89 5.30 -14.02
N SER A 139 -9.34 4.25 -13.40
CA SER A 139 -8.97 4.23 -11.98
C SER A 139 -7.60 3.57 -11.78
N ARG A 140 -6.95 3.82 -10.64
CA ARG A 140 -5.54 3.51 -10.42
C ARG A 140 -5.31 2.80 -9.09
N ILE A 141 -4.47 1.77 -9.11
CA ILE A 141 -4.00 1.04 -7.92
C ILE A 141 -2.49 1.24 -7.82
N VAL A 142 -2.03 1.75 -6.68
CA VAL A 142 -0.60 1.99 -6.41
C VAL A 142 -0.19 1.13 -5.22
N ASN A 143 0.67 0.14 -5.47
CA ASN A 143 1.14 -0.80 -4.46
C ASN A 143 2.56 -0.44 -3.99
N VAL A 144 2.69 -0.01 -2.72
CA VAL A 144 3.99 0.34 -2.15
C VAL A 144 4.77 -0.92 -1.73
N SER A 145 5.79 -1.23 -2.52
CA SER A 145 6.76 -2.30 -2.30
C SER A 145 8.07 -1.76 -1.66
N SER A 146 9.20 -2.45 -1.84
CA SER A 146 10.53 -2.10 -1.35
C SER A 146 11.63 -2.70 -2.23
N ASP A 147 12.78 -2.04 -2.34
CA ASP A 147 13.95 -2.58 -3.05
C ASP A 147 14.51 -3.88 -2.43
N MET A 148 14.12 -4.19 -1.20
CA MET A 148 14.41 -5.47 -0.55
C MET A 148 13.91 -6.70 -1.33
N GLN A 149 12.95 -6.51 -2.23
CA GLN A 149 12.49 -7.55 -3.16
C GLN A 149 13.61 -8.14 -4.03
N LYS A 150 14.66 -7.37 -4.36
CA LYS A 150 15.76 -7.83 -5.25
C LYS A 150 16.54 -9.02 -4.69
N ASN A 151 16.68 -9.08 -3.37
CA ASN A 151 17.43 -10.13 -2.67
C ASN A 151 16.50 -11.10 -1.93
N ALA A 152 15.18 -10.93 -2.09
CA ALA A 152 14.19 -11.79 -1.46
C ALA A 152 13.97 -13.05 -2.28
N LYS A 153 13.49 -14.09 -1.61
CA LYS A 153 12.94 -15.29 -2.23
C LYS A 153 11.47 -15.38 -1.84
N ILE A 154 10.67 -15.97 -2.72
CA ILE A 154 9.32 -16.41 -2.37
C ILE A 154 9.41 -17.92 -2.14
N ASP A 155 9.32 -18.32 -0.88
CA ASP A 155 9.35 -19.72 -0.49
C ASP A 155 7.92 -20.25 -0.45
N PHE A 156 7.45 -20.83 -1.55
CA PHE A 156 6.10 -21.38 -1.61
C PHE A 156 5.88 -22.59 -0.69
N ASP A 157 6.96 -23.23 -0.23
CA ASP A 157 6.88 -24.38 0.66
C ASP A 157 6.96 -23.97 2.14
N ASP A 158 7.24 -22.68 2.42
CA ASP A 158 7.26 -22.09 3.76
C ASP A 158 6.87 -20.60 3.76
N LEU A 159 5.78 -20.23 3.06
CA LEU A 159 5.30 -18.82 2.99
C LEU A 159 5.04 -18.22 4.37
N GLN A 160 4.68 -19.07 5.32
CA GLN A 160 4.31 -18.76 6.69
C GLN A 160 5.52 -18.72 7.64
N ALA A 161 6.74 -18.96 7.12
CA ALA A 161 8.01 -18.96 7.85
C ALA A 161 7.99 -19.83 9.12
N GLU A 162 7.39 -21.01 9.03
CA GLU A 162 7.27 -22.00 10.10
C GLU A 162 8.61 -22.69 10.41
N ARG A 163 9.46 -22.89 9.39
CA ARG A 163 10.75 -23.57 9.57
C ARG A 163 11.80 -22.63 10.15
N LYS A 164 11.91 -21.41 9.59
CA LYS A 164 12.88 -20.40 10.03
C LYS A 164 12.39 -18.98 9.77
N TYR A 165 12.16 -18.24 10.85
CA TYR A 165 11.79 -16.83 10.76
C TYR A 165 13.02 -15.91 10.73
N SER A 166 13.05 -15.02 9.74
CA SER A 166 13.92 -13.84 9.70
C SER A 166 13.06 -12.63 9.40
N SER A 167 13.12 -11.59 10.25
CA SER A 167 12.28 -10.38 10.10
C SER A 167 12.50 -9.68 8.75
N PHE A 168 13.75 -9.55 8.33
CA PHE A 168 14.10 -9.00 7.01
C PHE A 168 13.75 -9.96 5.87
N GLY A 169 13.82 -11.28 6.11
CA GLY A 169 13.40 -12.30 5.14
C GLY A 169 11.90 -12.25 4.88
N ALA A 170 11.08 -12.30 5.94
CA ALA A 170 9.62 -12.19 5.87
C ALA A 170 9.18 -10.85 5.25
N TYR A 171 9.82 -9.74 5.64
CA TYR A 171 9.56 -8.46 5.02
C TYR A 171 9.91 -8.44 3.52
N GLY A 172 11.11 -8.92 3.15
CA GLY A 172 11.53 -9.04 1.75
C GLY A 172 10.56 -9.88 0.92
N GLN A 173 10.18 -11.06 1.43
CA GLN A 173 9.19 -11.95 0.81
C GLN A 173 7.85 -11.24 0.62
N SER A 174 7.33 -10.54 1.63
CA SER A 174 6.09 -9.77 1.51
C SER A 174 6.16 -8.69 0.42
N LYS A 175 7.31 -8.02 0.27
CA LYS A 175 7.51 -6.97 -0.74
C LYS A 175 7.70 -7.53 -2.14
N LEU A 176 8.30 -8.71 -2.27
CA LEU A 176 8.35 -9.47 -3.51
C LEU A 176 6.94 -9.95 -3.94
N ALA A 177 6.15 -10.48 -3.00
CA ALA A 177 4.77 -10.91 -3.23
C ALA A 177 3.88 -9.78 -3.75
N ILE A 178 4.05 -8.55 -3.24
CA ILE A 178 3.36 -7.36 -3.77
C ILE A 178 3.63 -7.14 -5.26
N ILE A 179 4.87 -7.35 -5.75
CA ILE A 179 5.21 -7.13 -7.16
C ILE A 179 4.62 -8.23 -8.02
N LEU A 180 4.73 -9.50 -7.61
CA LEU A 180 4.06 -10.63 -8.26
C LEU A 180 2.56 -10.38 -8.40
N PHE A 181 1.90 -9.98 -7.31
CA PHE A 181 0.48 -9.60 -7.31
C PHE A 181 0.19 -8.41 -8.22
N THR A 182 1.04 -7.39 -8.24
CA THR A 182 0.84 -6.21 -9.10
C THR A 182 0.84 -6.62 -10.57
N TYR A 183 1.80 -7.46 -11.00
CA TYR A 183 1.88 -7.90 -12.40
C TYR A 183 0.76 -8.85 -12.77
N GLU A 184 0.38 -9.76 -11.87
CA GLU A 184 -0.77 -10.65 -12.10
C GLU A 184 -2.09 -9.88 -12.15
N LEU A 185 -2.31 -8.94 -11.24
CA LEU A 185 -3.48 -8.09 -11.26
C LEU A 185 -3.53 -7.23 -12.53
N ALA A 186 -2.39 -6.74 -13.02
CA ALA A 186 -2.33 -5.99 -14.27
C ALA A 186 -2.83 -6.81 -15.46
N ARG A 187 -2.35 -8.06 -15.60
CA ARG A 187 -2.82 -9.00 -16.63
C ARG A 187 -4.34 -9.25 -16.52
N ARG A 188 -4.83 -9.46 -15.29
CA ARG A 188 -6.25 -9.72 -15.02
C ARG A 188 -7.17 -8.51 -15.28
N LEU A 189 -6.62 -7.30 -15.36
CA LEU A 189 -7.35 -6.05 -15.59
C LEU A 189 -7.19 -5.50 -17.01
N GLU A 190 -6.59 -6.27 -17.92
CA GLU A 190 -6.54 -5.91 -19.32
C GLU A 190 -7.95 -5.62 -19.86
N GLY A 191 -8.10 -4.49 -20.56
CA GLY A 191 -9.38 -4.04 -21.10
C GLY A 191 -10.32 -3.34 -20.12
N THR A 192 -10.04 -3.28 -18.81
CA THR A 192 -10.95 -2.63 -17.84
C THR A 192 -10.62 -1.16 -17.56
N GLN A 193 -9.55 -0.62 -18.15
CA GLN A 193 -9.03 0.73 -17.88
C GLN A 193 -8.67 1.01 -16.40
N VAL A 194 -8.52 -0.06 -15.60
CA VAL A 194 -7.97 0.03 -14.24
C VAL A 194 -6.49 -0.27 -14.34
N THR A 195 -5.63 0.66 -13.92
CA THR A 195 -4.18 0.45 -13.93
C THR A 195 -3.68 0.02 -12.56
N VAL A 196 -2.63 -0.80 -12.52
CA VAL A 196 -1.96 -1.20 -11.28
C VAL A 196 -0.45 -1.16 -11.45
N ASN A 197 0.23 -0.46 -10.55
CA ASN A 197 1.68 -0.35 -10.56
C ASN A 197 2.27 -0.51 -9.16
N ALA A 198 3.49 -1.03 -9.10
CA ALA A 198 4.26 -1.16 -7.88
C ALA A 198 5.29 -0.03 -7.77
N VAL A 199 5.57 0.42 -6.56
CA VAL A 199 6.56 1.46 -6.31
C VAL A 199 7.46 1.10 -5.13
N HIS A 200 8.76 1.32 -5.28
CA HIS A 200 9.64 1.49 -4.13
C HIS A 200 9.87 2.99 -3.87
N PRO A 201 9.47 3.48 -2.70
CA PRO A 201 9.48 4.92 -2.37
C PRO A 201 10.87 5.47 -2.01
N GLY A 202 11.94 4.69 -2.15
CA GLY A 202 13.25 5.04 -1.59
C GLY A 202 13.37 4.63 -0.11
N PHE A 203 14.57 4.85 0.45
CA PHE A 203 14.81 4.63 1.88
C PHE A 203 14.31 5.84 2.66
N ALA A 204 13.10 5.75 3.22
CA ALA A 204 12.45 6.84 3.94
C ALA A 204 12.68 6.75 5.44
N ALA A 205 12.77 7.91 6.10
CA ALA A 205 12.70 8.01 7.57
C ALA A 205 11.26 7.72 8.02
N SER A 206 10.87 6.46 7.92
CA SER A 206 9.52 6.00 8.23
C SER A 206 9.46 5.40 9.64
N ASN A 207 8.25 5.22 10.14
CA ASN A 207 8.01 4.56 11.42
C ASN A 207 8.07 3.02 11.34
N ILE A 208 8.56 2.45 10.22
CA ILE A 208 8.67 1.00 10.02
C ILE A 208 9.50 0.42 11.17
N GLY A 209 8.93 -0.55 11.89
CA GLY A 209 9.58 -1.25 12.99
C GLY A 209 9.39 -0.61 14.37
N LYS A 210 8.74 0.57 14.50
CA LYS A 210 8.42 1.17 15.82
C LYS A 210 7.41 0.34 16.64
N ASN A 211 6.69 -0.57 15.98
CA ASN A 211 5.77 -1.52 16.57
C ASN A 211 6.46 -2.64 17.38
N ASN A 212 7.79 -2.68 17.46
CA ASN A 212 8.55 -3.73 18.14
C ASN A 212 8.93 -3.39 19.60
N GLY A 213 8.14 -2.55 20.27
CA GLY A 213 8.40 -2.15 21.66
C GLY A 213 9.77 -1.47 21.84
N TRP A 214 10.48 -1.82 22.91
CA TRP A 214 11.79 -1.24 23.26
C TRP A 214 12.89 -1.44 22.19
N LEU A 215 12.93 -2.60 21.52
CA LEU A 215 13.88 -2.92 20.45
C LEU A 215 13.69 -2.00 19.24
N GLY A 216 12.44 -1.69 18.90
CA GLY A 216 12.11 -0.71 17.86
C GLY A 216 12.58 0.70 18.21
N LYS A 217 12.63 1.06 19.50
CA LYS A 217 13.12 2.37 19.95
C LYS A 217 14.65 2.51 19.87
N ILE A 218 15.40 1.41 19.86
CA ILE A 218 16.88 1.40 19.80
C ILE A 218 17.39 1.29 18.35
N VAL A 219 16.78 0.43 17.53
CA VAL A 219 17.28 0.13 16.17
C VAL A 219 16.86 1.17 15.14
N VAL A 220 15.64 1.71 15.23
CA VAL A 220 15.08 2.67 14.24
C VAL A 220 15.82 4.02 14.20
N PRO A 221 16.29 4.62 15.31
CA PRO A 221 17.08 5.86 15.26
C PRO A 221 18.42 5.75 14.52
N MET A 222 19.05 4.57 14.55
CA MET A 222 20.37 4.33 13.93
C MET A 222 20.33 4.36 12.40
N LEU A 223 19.14 4.12 11.82
CA LEU A 223 18.91 4.12 10.37
C LEU A 223 18.53 5.50 9.81
N LYS A 224 18.24 6.50 10.67
CA LYS A 224 17.78 7.84 10.26
C LYS A 224 18.75 8.68 9.40
N PRO A 225 20.09 8.63 9.55
CA PRO A 225 20.99 9.54 8.83
C PRO A 225 20.99 9.35 7.31
N PHE A 226 20.59 8.18 6.81
CA PHE A 226 20.56 7.85 5.39
C PHE A 226 19.16 7.95 4.76
N ALA A 227 18.19 8.45 5.53
CA ALA A 227 16.77 8.29 5.24
C ALA A 227 16.16 9.59 4.69
N MET A 228 15.53 9.50 3.53
CA MET A 228 14.85 10.62 2.89
C MET A 228 13.66 11.11 3.73
N SER A 229 13.28 12.38 3.55
CA SER A 229 12.05 12.89 4.14
C SER A 229 10.83 12.09 3.61
N PRO A 230 9.79 11.90 4.43
CA PRO A 230 8.57 11.23 3.97
C PRO A 230 7.93 11.87 2.74
N ALA A 231 8.02 13.19 2.59
CA ALA A 231 7.55 13.91 1.41
C ALA A 231 8.32 13.49 0.16
N LYS A 232 9.67 13.47 0.22
CA LYS A 232 10.51 13.01 -0.89
C LYS A 232 10.22 11.55 -1.25
N ALA A 233 10.01 10.70 -0.25
CA ALA A 233 9.72 9.29 -0.46
C ALA A 233 8.32 9.03 -1.06
N ALA A 234 7.36 9.92 -0.79
CA ALA A 234 6.02 9.83 -1.36
C ALA A 234 5.93 10.30 -2.81
N GLU A 235 6.91 11.05 -3.34
CA GLU A 235 6.85 11.65 -4.67
C GLU A 235 6.45 10.66 -5.77
N THR A 236 7.02 9.45 -5.78
CA THR A 236 6.68 8.46 -6.80
C THR A 236 5.30 7.84 -6.59
N SER A 237 4.87 7.64 -5.34
CA SER A 237 3.49 7.20 -5.06
C SER A 237 2.47 8.25 -5.49
N ILE A 238 2.74 9.53 -5.21
CA ILE A 238 1.91 10.67 -5.62
C ILE A 238 1.86 10.75 -7.15
N TYR A 239 3.01 10.67 -7.82
CA TYR A 239 3.10 10.70 -9.27
C TYR A 239 2.25 9.59 -9.91
N LEU A 240 2.35 8.35 -9.42
CA LEU A 240 1.52 7.25 -9.91
C LEU A 240 0.04 7.45 -9.63
N ALA A 241 -0.29 8.00 -8.45
CA ALA A 241 -1.65 8.24 -8.03
C ALA A 241 -2.35 9.35 -8.85
N SER A 242 -1.63 10.41 -9.26
CA SER A 242 -2.30 11.62 -9.78
C SER A 242 -1.76 12.22 -11.07
N SER A 243 -0.57 11.83 -11.55
CA SER A 243 0.00 12.45 -12.76
C SER A 243 -0.74 12.00 -14.04
N PRO A 244 -1.09 12.91 -14.96
CA PRO A 244 -1.57 12.54 -16.29
C PRO A 244 -0.53 11.77 -17.12
N GLU A 245 0.77 11.97 -16.87
CA GLU A 245 1.86 11.34 -17.65
C GLU A 245 1.91 9.81 -17.57
N VAL A 246 1.26 9.22 -16.55
CA VAL A 246 1.19 7.77 -16.34
C VAL A 246 -0.20 7.20 -16.57
N GLU A 247 -1.10 7.97 -17.17
CA GLU A 247 -2.39 7.46 -17.60
C GLU A 247 -2.20 6.26 -18.54
N GLY A 248 -3.00 5.21 -18.32
CA GLY A 248 -2.87 3.94 -19.05
C GLY A 248 -1.62 3.10 -18.71
N THR A 249 -0.65 3.63 -17.94
CA THR A 249 0.52 2.84 -17.54
C THR A 249 0.11 1.81 -16.49
N THR A 250 0.33 0.52 -16.77
CA THR A 250 0.00 -0.59 -15.87
C THR A 250 1.07 -1.68 -15.91
N GLY A 251 1.14 -2.51 -14.87
CA GLY A 251 2.05 -3.64 -14.79
C GLY A 251 3.53 -3.25 -14.71
N LYS A 252 3.84 -2.09 -14.12
CA LYS A 252 5.22 -1.60 -13.99
C LYS A 252 5.65 -1.46 -12.53
N TYR A 253 6.96 -1.59 -12.33
CA TYR A 253 7.63 -1.27 -11.07
C TYR A 253 8.41 0.05 -11.22
N PHE A 254 8.22 0.94 -10.26
CA PHE A 254 8.81 2.28 -10.26
C PHE A 254 9.78 2.48 -9.10
N MET A 255 10.86 3.20 -9.37
CA MET A 255 11.84 3.66 -8.38
C MET A 255 12.24 5.10 -8.69
N LYS A 256 12.89 5.76 -7.70
CA LYS A 256 13.67 7.03 -7.79
C LYS A 256 13.39 7.90 -9.02
N LYS A 257 12.87 9.11 -8.81
CA LYS A 257 12.48 10.05 -9.89
C LYS A 257 11.38 9.51 -10.79
N SER A 258 10.52 8.64 -10.24
CA SER A 258 9.33 8.12 -10.93
C SER A 258 9.61 7.44 -12.26
N LYS A 259 10.74 6.73 -12.35
CA LYS A 259 11.08 5.95 -13.55
C LYS A 259 10.67 4.50 -13.38
N SER A 260 10.10 3.93 -14.43
CA SER A 260 9.91 2.49 -14.51
C SER A 260 11.28 1.82 -14.63
N VAL A 261 11.50 0.77 -13.84
CA VAL A 261 12.74 0.00 -13.80
C VAL A 261 12.44 -1.49 -13.63
N PRO A 262 13.37 -2.38 -13.99
CA PRO A 262 13.18 -3.81 -13.76
C PRO A 262 13.08 -4.17 -12.27
N SER A 263 12.18 -5.10 -11.94
CA SER A 263 12.10 -5.81 -10.66
C SER A 263 12.91 -7.12 -10.65
N SER A 264 12.86 -7.89 -9.55
CA SER A 264 13.55 -9.20 -9.45
C SER A 264 13.08 -10.16 -10.55
N PRO A 265 13.95 -10.98 -11.17
CA PRO A 265 13.59 -11.86 -12.28
C PRO A 265 12.37 -12.77 -12.00
N ILE A 266 12.26 -13.31 -10.79
CA ILE A 266 11.15 -14.19 -10.38
C ILE A 266 9.78 -13.49 -10.47
N THR A 267 9.73 -12.15 -10.42
CA THR A 267 8.46 -11.42 -10.54
C THR A 267 7.84 -11.50 -11.92
N TYR A 268 8.61 -11.83 -12.95
CA TYR A 268 8.13 -12.03 -14.32
C TYR A 268 7.73 -13.48 -14.61
N ASP A 269 7.92 -14.40 -13.65
CA ASP A 269 7.43 -15.77 -13.75
C ASP A 269 5.91 -15.79 -13.51
N GLU A 270 5.15 -15.99 -14.58
CA GLU A 270 3.69 -16.03 -14.52
C GLU A 270 3.17 -17.21 -13.72
N ALA A 271 3.83 -18.37 -13.75
CA ALA A 271 3.43 -19.53 -12.97
C ALA A 271 3.62 -19.27 -11.47
N ALA A 272 4.71 -18.62 -11.07
CA ALA A 272 4.90 -18.18 -9.69
C ALA A 272 3.83 -17.17 -9.27
N ALA A 273 3.50 -16.21 -10.14
CA ALA A 273 2.48 -15.20 -9.85
C ALA A 273 1.07 -15.81 -9.72
N GLN A 274 0.72 -16.75 -10.58
CA GLN A 274 -0.54 -17.52 -10.52
C GLN A 274 -0.61 -18.38 -9.26
N ARG A 275 0.47 -19.13 -8.92
CA ARG A 275 0.54 -19.93 -7.69
C ARG A 275 0.35 -19.05 -6.45
N LEU A 276 0.98 -17.87 -6.40
CA LEU A 276 0.78 -16.93 -5.32
C LEU A 276 -0.67 -16.41 -5.26
N TRP A 277 -1.27 -16.11 -6.41
CA TRP A 277 -2.66 -15.69 -6.50
C TRP A 277 -3.61 -16.74 -5.92
N GLU A 278 -3.47 -18.00 -6.34
CA GLU A 278 -4.30 -19.12 -5.87
C GLU A 278 -4.18 -19.33 -4.35
N ILE A 279 -2.95 -19.33 -3.83
CA ILE A 279 -2.71 -19.43 -2.38
C ILE A 279 -3.36 -18.24 -1.65
N SER A 280 -3.25 -17.04 -2.20
CA SER A 280 -3.83 -15.84 -1.59
C SER A 280 -5.36 -15.87 -1.60
N THR A 281 -5.98 -16.34 -2.69
CA THR A 281 -7.41 -16.62 -2.80
C THR A 281 -7.84 -17.59 -1.70
N GLN A 282 -7.12 -18.71 -1.52
CA GLN A 282 -7.41 -19.68 -0.46
C GLN A 282 -7.27 -19.09 0.95
N MET A 283 -6.18 -18.36 1.21
CA MET A 283 -5.91 -17.71 2.51
C MET A 283 -6.94 -16.65 2.87
N THR A 284 -7.58 -16.05 1.88
CA THR A 284 -8.53 -14.96 2.08
C THR A 284 -9.98 -15.35 1.92
N GLY A 285 -10.27 -16.48 1.27
CA GLY A 285 -11.64 -16.91 0.97
C GLY A 285 -12.38 -15.91 0.08
N ILE A 286 -11.69 -15.42 -0.97
CA ILE A 286 -12.33 -14.66 -2.07
C ILE A 286 -12.50 -15.56 -3.29
#